data_AF-A0A7S2M9Z0-F1
#
_entry.id   AF-A0A7S2M9Z0-F1
#
_cell.length_a   1.000
_cell.length_b   1.000
_cell.length_c   1.000
_cell.angle_alpha   90.00
_cell.angle_beta   90.00
_cell.angle_gamma   90.00
#
_symmetry.space_group_name_H-M   'P 1'
#
loop_
_entity.id
_entity.type
_entity.pdbx_description
1 polymer ?
#
loop_
_entity_poly.entity_id
_entity_poly.type
_entity_poly.pdbx_seq_one_letter_code
_entity_poly.pdbx_strand_id
1 'polypeptide(L)'
;MKLDGETCAASVTFQFSDPMATRLYRRFLPRVRRTADIHESWPLLKGWASLGGRAPREGRDYTVARAEALGPTGVGKRFADLDKDSDGRLSRGELEAAFGRREAVSMLGFHDLDDDGFVARDEFAEVFGLWAGTVQEAVADTPKKYRKFQLEDMEGDFNIEDISSK
;
A
#
# COMPACT_ATOMS: atom_id res chain seq x y z
N MET A 1 34.99 -13.68 -24.74
CA MET A 1 34.29 -12.63 -23.98
C MET A 1 32.85 -13.10 -23.84
N LYS A 2 32.51 -13.67 -22.67
CA LYS A 2 31.15 -14.17 -22.40
C LYS A 2 30.35 -12.97 -21.87
N LEU A 3 29.20 -12.70 -22.48
CA LEU A 3 28.20 -11.78 -21.96
C LEU A 3 27.35 -12.59 -20.97
N ASP A 4 27.70 -12.51 -19.71
CA ASP A 4 26.93 -12.97 -18.57
C ASP A 4 25.83 -11.94 -18.28
N GLY A 5 24.60 -12.42 -18.07
CA GLY A 5 23.43 -11.58 -17.75
C GLY A 5 23.54 -10.83 -16.41
N GLU A 6 24.68 -10.92 -15.72
CA GLU A 6 24.98 -10.24 -14.45
C GLU A 6 25.31 -8.75 -14.62
N THR A 7 25.64 -8.30 -15.84
CA THR A 7 25.82 -6.85 -16.11
C THR A 7 24.54 -6.12 -16.52
N CYS A 8 23.39 -6.80 -16.59
CA CYS A 8 22.10 -6.16 -16.77
C CYS A 8 21.52 -5.78 -15.40
N ALA A 9 22.08 -4.75 -14.76
CA ALA A 9 21.30 -3.93 -13.85
C ALA A 9 20.22 -3.24 -14.69
N ALA A 10 19.03 -3.83 -14.77
CA ALA A 10 17.87 -3.13 -15.29
C ALA A 10 17.52 -2.05 -14.26
N SER A 11 18.15 -0.88 -14.35
CA SER A 11 17.69 0.29 -13.64
C SER A 11 16.40 0.72 -14.31
N VAL A 12 15.27 0.17 -13.87
CA VAL A 12 13.98 0.69 -14.31
C VAL A 12 13.76 1.96 -13.50
N THR A 13 14.23 3.09 -14.03
CA THR A 13 13.85 4.40 -13.52
C THR A 13 12.40 4.62 -13.93
N PHE A 14 11.47 4.11 -13.13
CA PHE A 14 10.06 4.39 -13.32
C PHE A 14 9.80 5.84 -12.91
N GLN A 15 9.83 6.75 -13.87
CA GLN A 15 9.23 8.08 -13.70
C GLN A 15 7.72 7.93 -13.89
N PHE A 16 7.01 7.49 -12.86
CA PHE A 16 5.55 7.63 -12.84
C PHE A 16 5.22 9.08 -12.51
N SER A 17 5.22 9.95 -13.52
CA SER A 17 4.57 11.25 -13.41
C SER A 17 3.06 11.05 -13.55
N ASP A 18 2.32 11.60 -12.60
CA ASP A 18 0.87 11.53 -12.40
C ASP A 18 0.00 11.16 -13.64
N PRO A 19 -0.98 10.25 -13.49
CA PRO A 19 -1.33 9.52 -12.27
C PRO A 19 -0.31 8.42 -11.95
N MET A 20 -0.01 8.22 -10.66
CA MET A 20 0.84 7.10 -10.23
C MET A 20 0.26 5.78 -10.72
N ALA A 21 1.12 4.85 -11.13
CA ALA A 21 0.72 3.51 -11.57
C ALA A 21 0.32 2.63 -10.36
N THR A 22 -0.67 3.05 -9.58
CA THR A 22 -1.08 2.38 -8.33
C THR A 22 -1.52 0.92 -8.54
N ARG A 23 -2.11 0.62 -9.71
CA ARG A 23 -2.39 -0.75 -10.16
C ARG A 23 -1.13 -1.63 -10.27
N LEU A 24 -0.02 -1.03 -10.71
CA LEU A 24 1.27 -1.70 -10.78
C LEU A 24 1.72 -2.05 -9.36
N TYR A 25 1.71 -1.08 -8.45
CA TYR A 25 2.09 -1.32 -7.06
C TYR A 25 1.27 -2.47 -6.44
N ARG A 26 -0.06 -2.47 -6.59
CA ARG A 26 -0.93 -3.57 -6.13
C ARG A 26 -0.49 -4.93 -6.68
N ARG A 27 -0.28 -5.03 -7.99
CA ARG A 27 0.08 -6.30 -8.66
C ARG A 27 1.43 -6.84 -8.19
N PHE A 28 2.35 -5.96 -7.82
CA PHE A 28 3.68 -6.32 -7.38
C PHE A 28 3.81 -6.47 -5.86
N LEU A 29 2.81 -6.07 -5.06
CA LEU A 29 2.82 -6.20 -3.59
C LEU A 29 3.39 -7.55 -3.09
N PRO A 30 2.94 -8.72 -3.57
CA PRO A 30 3.46 -10.00 -3.06
C PRO A 30 4.92 -10.31 -3.45
N ARG A 31 5.47 -9.58 -4.42
CA ARG A 31 6.84 -9.76 -4.95
C ARG A 31 7.79 -8.65 -4.51
N VAL A 32 7.23 -7.60 -3.93
CA VAL A 32 7.93 -6.46 -3.38
C VAL A 32 8.64 -6.94 -2.11
N ARG A 33 9.83 -7.52 -2.29
CA ARG A 33 10.82 -7.60 -1.21
C ARG A 33 11.13 -6.16 -0.83
N ARG A 34 11.18 -5.85 0.47
CA ARG A 34 11.59 -4.54 0.99
C ARG A 34 13.07 -4.30 0.66
N THR A 35 13.30 -3.96 -0.61
CA THR A 35 14.54 -3.47 -1.16
C THR A 35 14.55 -1.97 -0.93
N ALA A 36 15.73 -1.40 -0.72
CA ALA A 36 15.86 0.02 -0.39
C ALA A 36 15.21 0.95 -1.42
N ASP A 37 15.15 0.52 -2.69
CA ASP A 37 14.61 1.32 -3.80
C ASP A 37 13.11 1.64 -3.69
N ILE A 38 12.36 0.97 -2.82
CA ILE A 38 10.90 1.16 -2.67
C ILE A 38 10.50 1.61 -1.26
N HIS A 39 11.47 1.92 -0.39
CA HIS A 39 11.19 2.23 1.02
C HIS A 39 10.28 3.47 1.17
N GLU A 40 10.57 4.53 0.41
CA GLU A 40 9.79 5.78 0.37
C GLU A 40 8.35 5.59 -0.08
N SER A 41 8.05 4.48 -0.77
CA SER A 41 6.71 4.16 -1.24
C SER A 41 5.82 3.54 -0.16
N TRP A 42 6.39 3.01 0.94
CA TRP A 42 5.60 2.33 1.97
C TRP A 42 4.62 3.23 2.71
N PRO A 43 4.99 4.46 3.14
CA PRO A 43 4.03 5.39 3.73
C PRO A 43 2.88 5.74 2.78
N LEU A 44 3.18 5.91 1.48
CA LEU A 44 2.17 6.16 0.44
C LEU A 44 1.22 4.97 0.28
N LEU A 45 1.76 3.76 0.13
CA LEU A 45 0.98 2.53 0.00
C LEU A 45 0.11 2.27 1.23
N LYS A 46 0.64 2.53 2.43
CA LYS A 46 -0.12 2.46 3.68
C LYS A 46 -1.27 3.47 3.67
N GLY A 47 -1.00 4.70 3.25
CA GLY A 47 -2.00 5.76 3.15
C GLY A 47 -3.12 5.42 2.16
N TRP A 48 -2.79 4.86 1.01
CA TRP A 48 -3.79 4.37 0.06
C TRP A 48 -4.55 3.19 0.64
N ALA A 49 -3.88 2.11 1.02
CA ALA A 49 -4.50 0.88 1.51
C ALA A 49 -5.44 1.11 2.70
N SER A 50 -5.14 2.10 3.56
CA SER A 50 -5.97 2.41 4.73
C SER A 50 -7.00 3.51 4.51
N LEU A 51 -7.08 4.10 3.30
CA LEU A 51 -7.84 5.32 3.01
C LEU A 51 -7.51 6.46 4.00
N GLY A 52 -6.22 6.64 4.30
CA GLY A 52 -5.71 7.56 5.31
C GLY A 52 -6.08 7.20 6.77
N GLY A 53 -6.68 6.02 6.99
CA GLY A 53 -7.02 5.49 8.29
C GLY A 53 -5.82 4.91 9.04
N ARG A 54 -6.05 4.53 10.31
CA ARG A 54 -5.03 3.85 11.11
C ARG A 54 -4.91 2.38 10.69
N ALA A 55 -3.80 2.04 10.06
CA ALA A 55 -3.42 0.67 9.72
C ALA A 55 -2.31 0.13 10.66
N PRO A 56 -2.30 -1.19 10.95
CA PRO A 56 -1.27 -1.81 11.78
C PRO A 56 0.12 -1.68 11.12
N ARG A 57 1.13 -1.33 11.92
CA ARG A 57 2.53 -1.14 11.44
C ARG A 57 3.15 -2.45 10.97
N GLU A 58 2.88 -3.54 11.67
CA GLU A 58 3.42 -4.87 11.36
C GLU A 58 2.56 -5.64 10.33
N GLY A 59 1.51 -5.02 9.80
CA GLY A 59 0.51 -5.75 9.03
C GLY A 59 -0.33 -6.66 9.92
N ARG A 60 -1.14 -7.51 9.29
CA ARG A 60 -1.99 -8.52 9.94
C ARG A 60 -2.23 -9.65 8.96
N ASP A 61 -2.66 -10.79 9.50
CA ASP A 61 -3.15 -11.89 8.67
C ASP A 61 -4.24 -11.41 7.70
N TYR A 62 -4.18 -11.89 6.46
CA TYR A 62 -5.08 -11.50 5.39
C TYR A 62 -6.56 -11.61 5.81
N THR A 63 -6.95 -12.71 6.44
CA THR A 63 -8.34 -12.97 6.81
C THR A 63 -8.83 -12.02 7.89
N VAL A 64 -7.96 -11.71 8.85
CA VAL A 64 -8.23 -10.76 9.93
C VAL A 64 -8.33 -9.34 9.40
N ALA A 65 -7.39 -8.92 8.55
CA ALA A 65 -7.38 -7.60 7.95
C ALA A 65 -8.59 -7.37 7.04
N ARG A 66 -8.97 -8.38 6.23
CA ARG A 66 -10.18 -8.34 5.41
C ARG A 66 -11.44 -8.18 6.27
N ALA A 67 -11.54 -8.92 7.38
CA ALA A 67 -12.66 -8.78 8.32
C ALA A 67 -12.70 -7.39 8.99
N GLU A 68 -11.54 -6.79 9.31
CA GLU A 68 -11.47 -5.43 9.86
C GLU A 68 -11.93 -4.37 8.86
N ALA A 69 -11.60 -4.52 7.58
CA ALA A 69 -12.07 -3.63 6.52
C ALA A 69 -13.58 -3.74 6.29
N LEU A 70 -14.17 -4.92 6.43
CA LEU A 70 -15.62 -5.11 6.40
C LEU A 70 -16.32 -4.67 7.70
N GLY A 71 -15.57 -4.55 8.80
CA GLY A 71 -16.10 -4.21 10.12
C GLY A 71 -16.49 -2.73 10.28
N PRO A 72 -17.19 -2.40 11.38
CA PRO A 72 -17.62 -1.03 11.70
C PRO A 72 -16.54 -0.18 12.38
N THR A 73 -15.33 -0.70 12.59
CA THR A 73 -14.25 -0.03 13.33
C THR A 73 -13.00 0.14 12.47
N GLY A 74 -12.08 0.99 12.92
CA GLY A 74 -10.79 1.19 12.25
C GLY A 74 -10.91 1.63 10.79
N VAL A 75 -10.32 0.84 9.89
CA VAL A 75 -10.33 1.09 8.44
C VAL A 75 -11.70 0.92 7.81
N GLY A 76 -12.52 -0.01 8.30
CA GLY A 76 -13.89 -0.18 7.81
C GLY A 76 -14.82 0.99 8.21
N LYS A 77 -14.58 1.58 9.38
CA LYS A 77 -15.21 2.86 9.74
C LYS A 77 -14.79 3.97 8.79
N ARG A 78 -13.50 4.05 8.47
CA ARG A 78 -12.97 5.08 7.56
C ARG A 78 -13.63 5.01 6.19
N PHE A 79 -13.85 3.80 5.66
CA PHE A 79 -14.63 3.61 4.44
C PHE A 79 -16.04 4.20 4.58
N ALA A 80 -16.76 3.82 5.64
CA ALA A 80 -18.13 4.32 5.88
C ALA A 80 -18.19 5.84 6.12
N ASP A 81 -17.15 6.44 6.68
CA ASP A 81 -17.07 7.89 6.87
C ASP A 81 -16.88 8.65 5.53
N LEU A 82 -16.31 7.98 4.53
CA LEU A 82 -16.04 8.51 3.19
C LEU A 82 -17.24 8.32 2.24
N ASP A 83 -17.98 7.23 2.40
CA ASP A 83 -19.23 6.91 1.69
C ASP A 83 -20.35 7.83 2.22
N LYS A 84 -20.56 8.97 1.55
CA LYS A 84 -21.46 10.04 2.00
C LYS A 84 -22.90 9.79 1.60
N ASP A 85 -23.11 9.14 0.47
CA ASP A 85 -24.45 8.79 0.01
C ASP A 85 -24.92 7.41 0.51
N SER A 86 -24.04 6.66 1.19
CA SER A 86 -24.32 5.35 1.77
C SER A 86 -24.75 4.33 0.72
N ASP A 87 -24.20 4.43 -0.49
CA ASP A 87 -24.46 3.50 -1.58
C ASP A 87 -23.64 2.19 -1.46
N GLY A 88 -22.71 2.14 -0.49
CA GLY A 88 -21.85 0.99 -0.21
C GLY A 88 -20.59 0.93 -1.08
N ARG A 89 -20.31 1.99 -1.84
CA ARG A 89 -19.14 2.15 -2.70
C ARG A 89 -18.52 3.52 -2.44
N LEU A 90 -17.29 3.73 -2.91
CA LEU A 90 -16.68 5.05 -2.94
C LEU A 90 -16.56 5.51 -4.37
N SER A 91 -17.27 6.58 -4.69
CA SER A 91 -17.13 7.27 -5.95
C SER A 91 -15.86 8.10 -5.97
N ARG A 92 -15.39 8.42 -7.18
CA ARG A 92 -14.32 9.39 -7.37
C ARG A 92 -14.61 10.73 -6.68
N GLY A 93 -15.85 11.22 -6.73
CA GLY A 93 -16.23 12.51 -6.14
C GLY A 93 -16.05 12.53 -4.62
N GLU A 94 -16.38 11.44 -3.94
CA GLU A 94 -16.22 11.31 -2.49
C GLU A 94 -14.76 11.22 -2.07
N LEU A 95 -13.95 10.46 -2.83
CA LEU A 95 -12.50 10.41 -2.63
C LEU A 95 -11.86 11.78 -2.89
N GLU A 96 -12.28 12.49 -3.94
CA GLU A 96 -11.80 13.84 -4.27
C GLU A 96 -12.14 14.85 -3.18
N ALA A 97 -13.35 14.77 -2.60
CA ALA A 97 -13.76 15.64 -1.50
C ALA A 97 -12.93 15.41 -0.22
N ALA A 98 -12.47 14.18 0.02
CA ALA A 98 -11.72 13.83 1.23
C ALA A 98 -10.20 14.01 1.12
N PHE A 99 -9.60 13.71 -0.04
CA PHE A 99 -8.14 13.68 -0.21
C PHE A 99 -7.63 14.58 -1.34
N GLY A 100 -8.52 15.19 -2.11
CA GLY A 100 -8.19 15.96 -3.30
C GLY A 100 -8.02 15.10 -4.56
N ARG A 101 -7.96 15.78 -5.71
CA ARG A 101 -8.01 15.16 -7.05
C ARG A 101 -6.92 14.14 -7.33
N ARG A 102 -5.69 14.38 -6.87
CA ARG A 102 -4.55 13.52 -7.17
C ARG A 102 -4.62 12.19 -6.40
N GLU A 103 -4.78 12.29 -5.09
CA GLU A 103 -4.90 11.12 -4.23
C GLU A 103 -6.13 10.28 -4.54
N ALA A 104 -7.25 10.92 -4.91
CA ALA A 104 -8.45 10.18 -5.30
C ALA A 104 -8.21 9.28 -6.51
N VAL A 105 -7.46 9.74 -7.52
CA VAL A 105 -7.13 8.92 -8.70
C VAL A 105 -6.21 7.77 -8.31
N SER A 106 -5.22 8.02 -7.45
CA SER A 106 -4.30 6.99 -6.94
C SER A 106 -5.04 5.93 -6.13
N MET A 107 -5.89 6.34 -5.18
CA MET A 107 -6.68 5.46 -4.31
C MET A 107 -7.71 4.65 -5.10
N LEU A 108 -8.39 5.30 -6.06
CA LEU A 108 -9.31 4.62 -6.97
C LEU A 108 -8.54 3.55 -7.74
N GLY A 109 -7.45 3.92 -8.44
CA GLY A 109 -6.65 2.96 -9.20
C GLY A 109 -6.04 1.84 -8.34
N PHE A 110 -5.83 2.07 -7.04
CA PHE A 110 -5.30 1.05 -6.14
C PHE A 110 -6.37 0.02 -5.75
N HIS A 111 -7.61 0.44 -5.48
CA HIS A 111 -8.65 -0.45 -4.97
C HIS A 111 -9.64 -0.95 -6.02
N ASP A 112 -9.87 -0.19 -7.08
CA ASP A 112 -10.73 -0.57 -8.21
C ASP A 112 -10.12 -1.79 -8.91
N LEU A 113 -10.74 -2.95 -8.73
CA LEU A 113 -10.30 -4.25 -9.24
C LEU A 113 -10.97 -4.59 -10.56
N ASP A 114 -12.24 -4.21 -10.71
CA ASP A 114 -13.06 -4.51 -11.89
C ASP A 114 -13.11 -3.37 -12.93
N ASP A 115 -12.45 -2.25 -12.66
CA ASP A 115 -12.36 -1.08 -13.51
C ASP A 115 -13.73 -0.41 -13.77
N ASP A 116 -14.67 -0.52 -12.82
CA ASP A 116 -15.98 0.13 -12.89
C ASP A 116 -15.96 1.62 -12.52
N GLY A 117 -14.82 2.11 -12.00
CA GLY A 117 -14.61 3.50 -11.61
C GLY A 117 -15.13 3.85 -10.21
N PHE A 118 -15.53 2.86 -9.44
CA PHE A 118 -15.89 2.94 -8.03
C PHE A 118 -14.97 2.04 -7.20
N VAL A 119 -15.01 2.19 -5.88
CA VAL A 119 -14.39 1.23 -4.97
C VAL A 119 -15.48 0.60 -4.13
N ALA A 120 -15.83 -0.63 -4.45
CA ALA A 120 -16.79 -1.38 -3.67
C ALA A 120 -16.18 -1.81 -2.32
N ARG A 121 -17.04 -2.02 -1.32
CA ARG A 121 -16.62 -2.41 0.03
C ARG A 121 -15.79 -3.70 0.05
N ASP A 122 -16.15 -4.67 -0.79
CA ASP A 122 -15.42 -5.94 -0.91
C ASP A 122 -14.04 -5.75 -1.56
N GLU A 123 -13.92 -4.88 -2.57
CA GLU A 123 -12.64 -4.59 -3.21
C GLU A 123 -11.68 -3.89 -2.24
N PHE A 124 -12.21 -2.93 -1.48
CA PHE A 124 -11.45 -2.31 -0.40
C PHE A 124 -10.92 -3.35 0.60
N ALA A 125 -11.79 -4.26 1.05
CA ALA A 125 -11.42 -5.28 2.01
C ALA A 125 -10.39 -6.28 1.44
N GLU A 126 -10.53 -6.64 0.17
CA GLU A 126 -9.60 -7.53 -0.52
C GLU A 126 -8.19 -6.91 -0.61
N VAL A 127 -8.12 -5.67 -1.06
CA VAL A 127 -6.86 -4.96 -1.28
C VAL A 127 -6.19 -4.61 0.06
N PHE A 128 -6.96 -4.18 1.06
CA PHE A 128 -6.43 -3.95 2.42
C PHE A 128 -5.92 -5.25 3.04
N GLY A 129 -6.66 -6.36 2.89
CA GLY A 129 -6.23 -7.68 3.35
C GLY A 129 -4.92 -8.11 2.71
N LEU A 130 -4.81 -7.96 1.38
CA LEU A 130 -3.60 -8.30 0.63
C LEU A 130 -2.40 -7.46 1.09
N TRP A 131 -2.58 -6.14 1.24
CA TRP A 131 -1.53 -5.25 1.74
C TRP A 131 -1.09 -5.65 3.15
N ALA A 132 -2.03 -5.86 4.06
CA ALA A 132 -1.73 -6.19 5.46
C ALA A 132 -1.01 -7.54 5.58
N GLY A 133 -1.42 -8.55 4.81
CA GLY A 133 -0.75 -9.86 4.76
C GLY A 133 0.67 -9.74 4.20
N THR A 134 0.86 -8.99 3.12
CA THR A 134 2.17 -8.72 2.53
C THR A 134 3.11 -8.05 3.54
N VAL A 135 2.60 -7.07 4.30
CA VAL A 135 3.38 -6.38 5.33
C VAL A 135 3.79 -7.35 6.43
N GLN A 136 2.87 -8.22 6.87
CA GLN A 136 3.13 -9.23 7.90
C GLN A 136 4.20 -10.23 7.46
N GLU A 137 4.10 -10.75 6.25
CA GLU A 137 5.11 -11.66 5.67
C GLU A 137 6.48 -10.98 5.60
N ALA A 138 6.53 -9.73 5.14
CA ALA A 138 7.78 -8.99 5.06
C ALA A 138 8.43 -8.74 6.45
N VAL A 139 7.63 -8.57 7.51
CA VAL A 139 8.15 -8.48 8.88
C VAL A 139 8.60 -9.85 9.40
N ALA A 140 7.90 -10.92 9.03
CA ALA A 140 8.25 -12.28 9.40
C ALA A 140 9.59 -12.71 8.80
N ASP A 141 9.81 -12.43 7.51
CA ASP A 141 11.04 -12.71 6.77
C ASP A 141 12.23 -11.89 7.27
N THR A 142 11.98 -10.74 7.88
CA THR A 142 13.06 -9.88 8.39
C THR A 142 13.64 -10.45 9.68
N PRO A 143 14.99 -10.61 9.77
CA PRO A 143 15.63 -11.10 10.98
C PRO A 143 15.28 -10.20 12.18
N LYS A 144 15.01 -10.82 13.34
CA LYS A 144 14.55 -10.12 14.56
C LYS A 144 15.39 -8.89 14.93
N LYS A 145 16.71 -8.95 14.68
CA LYS A 145 17.67 -7.86 14.92
C LYS A 145 17.32 -6.57 14.14
N TYR A 146 16.74 -6.70 12.94
CA TYR A 146 16.48 -5.57 12.03
C TYR A 146 15.02 -5.14 11.98
N ARG A 147 14.10 -5.86 12.63
CA ARG A 147 12.66 -5.54 12.61
C ARG A 147 12.34 -4.15 13.14
N LYS A 148 13.04 -3.68 14.18
CA LYS A 148 12.83 -2.33 14.71
C LYS A 148 13.09 -1.26 13.65
N PHE A 149 14.26 -1.34 13.00
CA PHE A 149 14.64 -0.43 11.93
C PHE A 149 13.68 -0.53 10.74
N GLN A 150 13.23 -1.74 10.41
CA GLN A 150 12.24 -1.97 9.36
C GLN A 150 10.89 -1.30 9.64
N LEU A 151 10.45 -1.25 10.91
CA LEU A 151 9.18 -0.62 11.32
C LEU A 151 9.29 0.90 11.47
N GLU A 152 10.50 1.42 11.70
CA GLU A 152 10.81 2.85 11.68
C GLU A 152 10.88 3.35 10.22
N ASP A 153 11.50 2.58 9.34
CA ASP A 153 11.57 2.82 7.89
C ASP A 153 10.18 2.91 7.23
N MET A 154 9.21 2.12 7.71
CA MET A 154 7.82 2.17 7.25
C MET A 154 7.06 3.47 7.54
N GLU A 155 7.58 4.34 8.40
CA GLU A 155 6.94 5.61 8.73
C GLU A 155 7.57 6.81 8.02
N GLY A 156 8.64 6.60 7.24
CA GLY A 156 9.27 7.62 6.39
C GLY A 156 10.26 8.55 7.09
N ASP A 157 10.50 8.37 8.39
CA ASP A 157 11.42 9.22 9.18
C ASP A 157 12.86 8.67 9.25
N PHE A 158 13.13 7.53 8.61
CA PHE A 158 14.37 6.79 8.75
C PHE A 158 14.66 5.94 7.50
N ASN A 159 15.90 5.94 7.01
CA ASN A 159 16.36 4.99 5.99
C ASN A 159 17.36 4.02 6.64
N ILE A 160 17.08 2.71 6.56
CA ILE A 160 17.93 1.66 7.15
C ILE A 160 19.35 1.62 6.55
N GLU A 161 19.55 2.14 5.34
CA GLU A 161 20.86 2.22 4.69
C GLU A 161 21.80 3.24 5.33
N ASP A 162 21.26 4.27 5.99
CA ASP A 162 22.07 5.27 6.70
C ASP A 162 22.80 4.69 7.92
N ILE A 163 22.38 3.50 8.39
CA ILE A 163 23.01 2.80 9.51
C ILE A 163 24.44 2.34 9.15
N SER A 164 24.74 2.05 7.88
CA SER A 164 26.07 1.54 7.50
C SER A 164 27.15 2.64 7.38
N SER A 165 26.80 3.91 7.60
CA SER A 165 27.74 5.04 7.51
C SER A 165 28.30 5.51 8.87
N LYS A 166 27.97 4.83 9.98
CA LYS A 166 28.47 5.13 11.33
C LYS A 166 29.26 3.98 11.95
#